data_AF-A0A358AAT0-F1
#
_entry.id   AF-A0A358AAT0-F1
#
_cell.length_a   1.000
_cell.length_b   1.000
_cell.length_c   1.000
_cell.angle_alpha   90.00
_cell.angle_beta   90.00
_cell.angle_gamma   90.00
#
_symmetry.space_group_name_H-M   'P 1'
#
loop_
_entity.id
_entity.type
_entity.pdbx_description
1 polymer ?
#
loop_
_entity_poly.entity_id
_entity_poly.type
_entity_poly.pdbx_seq_one_letter_code
_entity_poly.pdbx_strand_id
1 'polypeptide(L)'
;MFKKTLLAVGVFTLILIISGCGQKSLVENKIENELEKQFGGKAQVDVDNNAINIQTEQGQIQVGGEISLPTDFPADIFIVEGKIVSAMKNVMGAGYQIIIETDKELEEVKSLYTAKLKEQGWTIVSTMDFATTSAISASKDSRQLSITIGSEDNQETSLMVILTLIDNNTTNNLQ
;
A
#
# COMPACT_ATOMS: atom_id res chain seq x y z
N MET A 1 -16.02 1.16 -31.34
CA MET A 1 -15.12 0.43 -30.42
C MET A 1 -13.94 1.34 -30.10
N PHE A 2 -14.01 2.18 -29.05
CA PHE A 2 -12.89 2.97 -28.49
C PHE A 2 -13.41 3.73 -27.25
N LYS A 3 -13.57 3.08 -26.08
CA LYS A 3 -13.96 3.76 -24.81
C LYS A 3 -13.57 2.97 -23.54
N LYS A 4 -12.30 2.56 -23.38
CA LYS A 4 -11.82 1.93 -22.13
C LYS A 4 -10.49 2.46 -21.59
N THR A 5 -9.97 3.53 -22.15
CA THR A 5 -8.73 4.19 -21.68
C THR A 5 -9.06 5.53 -21.03
N LEU A 6 -9.82 5.47 -19.93
CA LEU A 6 -10.06 6.63 -19.07
C LEU A 6 -10.13 6.16 -17.61
N LEU A 7 -9.21 5.30 -17.18
CA LEU A 7 -9.25 4.68 -15.84
C LEU A 7 -8.05 4.99 -14.96
N ALA A 8 -7.04 5.73 -15.45
CA ALA A 8 -5.80 5.98 -14.70
C ALA A 8 -5.45 7.47 -14.49
N VAL A 9 -6.28 8.41 -14.98
CA VAL A 9 -5.95 9.85 -14.93
C VAL A 9 -6.74 10.61 -13.83
N GLY A 10 -7.80 10.02 -13.28
CA GLY A 10 -8.71 10.73 -12.37
C GLY A 10 -8.23 10.92 -10.93
N VAL A 11 -7.25 10.12 -10.47
CA VAL A 11 -6.82 10.12 -9.05
C VAL A 11 -5.67 11.10 -8.80
N PHE A 12 -4.85 11.40 -9.81
CA PHE A 12 -3.66 12.26 -9.65
C PHE A 12 -3.97 13.77 -9.75
N THR A 13 -5.12 14.18 -10.30
CA THR A 13 -5.47 15.60 -10.49
C THR A 13 -6.20 16.21 -9.27
N LEU A 14 -6.52 15.45 -8.23
CA LEU A 14 -7.25 15.97 -7.06
C LEU A 14 -6.34 16.52 -5.94
N ILE A 15 -5.02 16.59 -6.15
CA ILE A 15 -4.05 16.98 -5.12
C ILE A 15 -3.86 18.52 -5.03
N LEU A 16 -4.34 19.32 -5.98
CA LEU A 16 -3.99 20.74 -6.08
C LEU A 16 -4.95 21.76 -5.40
N ILE A 17 -5.93 21.33 -4.58
CA ILE A 17 -6.95 22.28 -4.02
C ILE A 17 -6.97 22.35 -2.48
N ILE A 18 -6.11 21.63 -1.76
CA ILE A 18 -6.19 21.55 -0.29
C ILE A 18 -5.46 22.72 0.42
N SER A 19 -5.53 23.94 -0.11
CA SER A 19 -5.10 25.17 0.58
C SER A 19 -6.27 25.97 1.16
N GLY A 20 -7.43 25.32 1.37
CA GLY A 20 -8.65 25.95 1.88
C GLY A 20 -9.08 25.36 3.22
N CYS A 21 -8.61 25.95 4.32
CA CYS A 21 -9.16 25.72 5.65
C CYS A 21 -10.62 26.22 5.67
N GLY A 22 -11.59 25.32 5.46
CA GLY A 22 -13.02 25.68 5.46
C GLY A 22 -13.99 24.71 4.80
N GLN A 23 -13.52 23.75 3.99
CA GLN A 23 -14.40 22.80 3.28
C GLN A 23 -14.12 21.32 3.58
N LYS A 24 -13.40 21.03 4.67
CA LYS A 24 -13.02 19.67 5.13
C LYS A 24 -14.20 18.67 5.04
N SER A 25 -15.32 19.00 5.67
CA SER A 25 -16.50 18.14 5.70
C SER A 25 -17.17 17.91 4.34
N LEU A 26 -17.10 18.86 3.39
CA LEU A 26 -17.67 18.66 2.05
C LEU A 26 -16.82 17.69 1.21
N VAL A 27 -15.50 17.72 1.39
CA VAL A 27 -14.57 16.81 0.73
C VAL A 27 -14.73 15.40 1.30
N GLU A 28 -14.77 15.26 2.63
CA GLU A 28 -15.00 14.00 3.33
C GLU A 28 -16.28 13.32 2.86
N ASN A 29 -17.43 14.00 3.02
CA ASN A 29 -18.74 13.46 2.63
C ASN A 29 -18.78 13.03 1.15
N LYS A 30 -18.09 13.74 0.25
CA LYS A 30 -18.08 13.40 -1.18
C LYS A 30 -17.27 12.15 -1.46
N ILE A 31 -16.13 11.98 -0.78
CA ILE A 31 -15.31 10.77 -0.90
C ILE A 31 -16.04 9.59 -0.25
N GLU A 32 -16.63 9.77 0.94
CA GLU A 32 -17.46 8.76 1.61
C GLU A 32 -18.56 8.26 0.69
N ASN A 33 -19.43 9.13 0.18
CA ASN A 33 -20.54 8.75 -0.71
C ASN A 33 -20.09 8.00 -1.97
N GLU A 34 -18.91 8.33 -2.51
CA GLU A 34 -18.38 7.66 -3.69
C GLU A 34 -17.84 6.27 -3.34
N LEU A 35 -17.12 6.14 -2.22
CA LEU A 35 -16.66 4.86 -1.69
C LEU A 35 -17.84 3.96 -1.33
N GLU A 36 -18.87 4.48 -0.66
CA GLU A 36 -20.07 3.72 -0.31
C GLU A 36 -20.81 3.18 -1.55
N LYS A 37 -20.90 3.97 -2.62
CA LYS A 37 -21.47 3.52 -3.90
C LYS A 37 -20.64 2.44 -4.58
N GLN A 38 -19.31 2.54 -4.50
CA GLN A 38 -18.40 1.59 -5.16
C GLN A 38 -18.29 0.26 -4.41
N PHE A 39 -18.22 0.31 -3.07
CA PHE A 39 -17.94 -0.86 -2.24
C PHE A 39 -19.20 -1.45 -1.58
N GLY A 40 -20.34 -0.76 -1.64
CA GLY A 40 -21.62 -1.29 -1.16
C GLY A 40 -21.77 -1.38 0.36
N GLY A 41 -20.94 -0.67 1.13
CA GLY A 41 -20.93 -0.62 2.59
C GLY A 41 -20.54 0.77 3.10
N LYS A 42 -20.53 1.01 4.41
CA LYS A 42 -20.22 2.35 4.96
C LYS A 42 -18.74 2.71 4.83
N ALA A 43 -18.48 3.97 4.52
CA ALA A 43 -17.13 4.53 4.48
C ALA A 43 -17.08 5.79 5.34
N GLN A 44 -15.99 5.95 6.07
CA GLN A 44 -15.69 7.14 6.86
C GLN A 44 -14.35 7.71 6.42
N VAL A 45 -14.32 8.99 6.09
CA VAL A 45 -13.14 9.68 5.59
C VAL A 45 -12.83 10.85 6.51
N ASP A 46 -11.59 10.92 7.00
CA ASP A 46 -11.10 12.04 7.80
C ASP A 46 -9.90 12.68 7.09
N VAL A 47 -10.03 13.97 6.75
CA VAL A 47 -9.00 14.76 6.08
C VAL A 47 -8.39 15.74 7.07
N ASP A 48 -7.20 15.43 7.58
CA ASP A 48 -6.49 16.23 8.58
C ASP A 48 -5.10 16.64 8.10
N ASN A 49 -4.84 17.95 8.01
CA ASN A 49 -3.50 18.53 7.82
C ASN A 49 -2.56 17.72 6.92
N ASN A 50 -3.00 17.44 5.69
CA ASN A 50 -2.27 16.71 4.65
C ASN A 50 -2.24 15.17 4.78
N ALA A 51 -3.05 14.60 5.66
CA ALA A 51 -3.35 13.18 5.78
C ALA A 51 -4.83 12.91 5.44
N ILE A 52 -5.10 11.76 4.85
CA ILE A 52 -6.43 11.22 4.58
C ILE A 52 -6.47 9.84 5.23
N ASN A 53 -7.38 9.68 6.18
CA ASN A 53 -7.71 8.41 6.79
C ASN A 53 -9.03 7.93 6.23
N ILE A 54 -9.04 6.72 5.66
CA ILE A 54 -10.25 6.11 5.12
C ILE A 54 -10.49 4.83 5.92
N GLN A 55 -11.66 4.74 6.55
CA GLN A 55 -12.14 3.55 7.21
C GLN A 55 -13.34 3.01 6.41
N THR A 56 -13.25 1.77 5.95
CA THR A 56 -14.39 1.05 5.40
C THR A 56 -14.59 -0.25 6.19
N GLU A 57 -15.69 -0.95 5.92
CA GLU A 57 -15.89 -2.32 6.41
C GLU A 57 -14.79 -3.30 5.91
N GLN A 58 -14.10 -2.93 4.84
CA GLN A 58 -13.04 -3.73 4.21
C GLN A 58 -11.65 -3.42 4.77
N GLY A 59 -11.51 -2.33 5.53
CA GLY A 59 -10.27 -1.99 6.21
C GLY A 59 -9.99 -0.51 6.34
N GLN A 60 -8.80 -0.23 6.86
CA GLN A 60 -8.30 1.11 7.08
C GLN A 60 -7.17 1.42 6.10
N ILE A 61 -7.23 2.58 5.47
CA ILE A 61 -6.22 3.11 4.56
C ILE A 61 -5.79 4.48 5.10
N GLN A 62 -4.48 4.70 5.19
CA GLN A 62 -3.90 6.01 5.48
C GLN A 62 -3.07 6.48 4.30
N VAL A 63 -3.21 7.76 3.92
CA VAL A 63 -2.51 8.40 2.81
C VAL A 63 -2.08 9.81 3.21
N GLY A 64 -0.81 10.17 2.97
CA GLY A 64 -0.26 11.48 3.35
C GLY A 64 0.03 11.62 4.86
N GLY A 65 0.60 12.76 5.27
CA GLY A 65 1.04 13.00 6.65
C GLY A 65 2.13 12.04 7.17
N GLU A 66 2.26 11.93 8.49
CA GLU A 66 3.10 10.93 9.15
C GLU A 66 2.30 9.62 9.29
N ILE A 67 2.56 8.66 8.40
CA ILE A 67 1.84 7.38 8.36
C ILE A 67 2.53 6.37 9.26
N SER A 68 1.77 5.83 10.22
CA SER A 68 2.22 4.71 11.06
C SER A 68 1.78 3.38 10.48
N LEU A 69 2.57 2.32 10.72
CA LEU A 69 2.14 0.96 10.42
C LEU A 69 0.93 0.58 11.29
N PRO A 70 0.03 -0.31 10.81
CA PRO A 70 -0.98 -0.92 11.66
C PRO A 70 -0.37 -1.52 12.93
N THR A 71 -1.04 -1.37 14.07
CA THR A 71 -0.52 -1.79 15.38
C THR A 71 -0.25 -3.29 15.48
N ASP A 72 -0.89 -4.08 14.63
CA ASP A 72 -0.75 -5.53 14.54
C ASP A 72 0.04 -6.00 13.30
N PHE A 73 0.77 -5.08 12.66
CA PHE A 73 1.65 -5.43 11.54
C PHE A 73 2.72 -6.45 12.00
N PRO A 74 2.96 -7.53 11.24
CA PRO A 74 3.85 -8.61 11.69
C PRO A 74 5.31 -8.17 11.83
N ALA A 75 5.89 -8.40 13.01
CA ALA A 75 7.26 -8.01 13.34
C ALA A 75 8.33 -8.80 12.57
N ASP A 76 7.97 -9.92 11.92
CA ASP A 76 8.89 -10.73 11.11
C ASP A 76 8.97 -10.29 9.64
N ILE A 77 8.33 -9.16 9.30
CA ILE A 77 8.48 -8.47 8.02
C ILE A 77 9.38 -7.26 8.20
N PHE A 78 10.51 -7.27 7.49
CA PHE A 78 11.42 -6.12 7.46
C PHE A 78 10.77 -4.94 6.74
N ILE A 79 10.99 -3.74 7.27
CA ILE A 79 10.58 -2.48 6.66
C ILE A 79 11.84 -1.71 6.32
N VAL A 80 12.03 -1.43 5.03
CA VAL A 80 13.18 -0.64 4.57
C VAL A 80 13.05 0.79 5.10
N GLU A 81 14.20 1.40 5.42
CA GLU A 81 14.26 2.82 5.78
C GLU A 81 13.73 3.67 4.63
N GLY A 82 12.79 4.56 4.94
CA GLY A 82 12.11 5.40 3.97
C GLY A 82 10.85 6.04 4.54
N LYS A 83 10.18 6.83 3.72
CA LYS A 83 8.90 7.43 4.03
C LYS A 83 7.77 6.46 3.69
N ILE A 84 6.96 6.09 4.68
CA ILE A 84 5.74 5.32 4.42
C ILE A 84 4.75 6.25 3.72
N VAL A 85 4.41 5.93 2.47
CA VAL A 85 3.50 6.71 1.62
C VAL A 85 2.07 6.22 1.74
N SER A 86 1.91 4.92 2.03
CA SER A 86 0.62 4.31 2.34
C SER A 86 0.81 3.08 3.20
N ALA A 87 -0.12 2.87 4.12
CA ALA A 87 -0.24 1.64 4.88
C ALA A 87 -1.72 1.27 5.00
N MET A 88 -2.04 0.00 4.69
CA MET A 88 -3.38 -0.52 4.82
C MET A 88 -3.38 -1.96 5.33
N LYS A 89 -4.44 -2.28 6.08
CA LYS A 89 -4.81 -3.64 6.46
C LYS A 89 -6.10 -4.00 5.74
N ASN A 90 -6.07 -5.07 4.95
CA ASN A 90 -7.24 -5.64 4.30
C ASN A 90 -7.97 -6.57 5.30
N VAL A 91 -9.18 -6.19 5.68
CA VAL A 91 -10.01 -6.89 6.69
C VAL A 91 -10.77 -8.06 6.08
N MET A 92 -11.02 -8.05 4.76
CA MET A 92 -11.69 -9.16 4.06
C MET A 92 -10.74 -10.30 3.68
N GLY A 93 -9.44 -10.01 3.50
CA GLY A 93 -8.43 -10.97 3.04
C GLY A 93 -7.29 -11.26 4.02
N ALA A 94 -7.34 -10.68 5.22
CA ALA A 94 -6.28 -10.76 6.23
C ALA A 94 -4.88 -10.54 5.64
N GLY A 95 -4.71 -9.36 5.06
CA GLY A 95 -3.47 -8.97 4.41
C GLY A 95 -3.09 -7.55 4.74
N TYR A 96 -1.84 -7.22 4.44
CA TYR A 96 -1.30 -5.87 4.60
C TYR A 96 -0.74 -5.42 3.27
N GLN A 97 -0.94 -4.13 2.95
CA GLN A 97 -0.23 -3.48 1.86
C GLN A 97 0.43 -2.22 2.39
N ILE A 98 1.75 -2.15 2.23
CA ILE A 98 2.58 -1.01 2.64
C ILE A 98 3.32 -0.49 1.42
N ILE A 99 3.31 0.82 1.21
CA ILE A 99 4.07 1.49 0.16
C ILE A 99 5.09 2.41 0.84
N ILE A 100 6.36 2.23 0.51
CA ILE A 100 7.49 2.95 1.10
C ILE A 100 8.26 3.61 -0.02
N GLU A 101 8.53 4.89 0.13
CA GLU A 101 9.45 5.64 -0.72
C GLU A 101 10.82 5.68 -0.03
N THR A 102 11.87 5.27 -0.73
CA THR A 102 13.24 5.20 -0.17
C THR A 102 14.26 5.78 -1.15
N ASP A 103 15.28 6.43 -0.61
CA ASP A 103 16.43 6.95 -1.37
C ASP A 103 17.53 5.89 -1.59
N LYS A 104 17.28 4.64 -1.18
CA LYS A 104 18.21 3.52 -1.37
C LYS A 104 18.18 3.01 -2.80
N GLU A 105 19.30 2.43 -3.21
CA GLU A 105 19.47 1.83 -4.53
C GLU A 105 18.75 0.48 -4.67
N LEU A 106 18.32 0.12 -5.88
CA LEU A 106 17.49 -1.07 -6.16
C LEU A 106 18.16 -2.35 -5.64
N GLU A 107 19.45 -2.54 -5.96
CA GLU A 107 20.22 -3.71 -5.55
C GLU A 107 20.47 -3.77 -4.04
N GLU A 108 20.60 -2.60 -3.37
CA GLU A 108 20.72 -2.53 -1.91
C GLU A 108 19.41 -3.01 -1.26
N VAL A 109 18.27 -2.47 -1.69
CA VAL A 109 16.95 -2.83 -1.16
C VAL A 109 16.65 -4.31 -1.41
N LYS A 110 16.92 -4.82 -2.61
CA LYS A 110 16.74 -6.24 -2.95
C LYS A 110 17.58 -7.16 -2.06
N SER A 111 18.83 -6.78 -1.81
CA SER A 111 19.76 -7.54 -0.95
C SER A 111 19.31 -7.55 0.50
N LEU A 112 18.87 -6.39 1.03
CA LEU A 112 18.34 -6.26 2.39
C LEU A 112 17.13 -7.17 2.62
N TYR A 113 16.13 -7.12 1.72
CA TYR A 113 14.96 -7.98 1.84
C TYR A 113 15.31 -9.46 1.74
N THR A 114 16.17 -9.84 0.79
CA THR A 114 16.61 -11.24 0.64
C THR A 114 17.28 -11.77 1.90
N ALA A 115 18.16 -10.97 2.52
CA ALA A 115 18.86 -11.36 3.74
C ALA A 115 17.89 -11.44 4.94
N LYS A 116 17.06 -10.41 5.13
CA LYS A 116 16.14 -10.32 6.26
C LYS A 116 15.04 -11.38 6.21
N LEU A 117 14.53 -11.69 5.03
CA LEU A 117 13.55 -12.77 4.86
C LEU A 117 14.15 -14.11 5.30
N LYS A 118 15.36 -14.44 4.86
CA LYS A 118 16.05 -15.68 5.27
C LYS A 118 16.34 -15.72 6.77
N GLU A 119 16.81 -14.61 7.34
CA GLU A 119 17.05 -14.46 8.79
C GLU A 119 15.76 -14.72 9.60
N GLN A 120 14.62 -14.26 9.08
CA GLN A 120 13.30 -14.43 9.68
C GLN A 120 12.61 -15.75 9.31
N GLY A 121 13.30 -16.68 8.63
CA GLY A 121 12.80 -18.02 8.30
C GLY A 121 11.79 -18.06 7.15
N TRP A 122 11.72 -17.02 6.32
CA TRP A 122 10.94 -17.05 5.08
C TRP A 122 11.68 -17.82 3.99
N THR A 123 10.91 -18.59 3.21
CA THR A 123 11.41 -19.25 2.01
C THR A 123 11.17 -18.33 0.81
N ILE A 124 12.24 -17.90 0.14
CA ILE A 124 12.11 -17.17 -1.13
C ILE A 124 11.68 -18.18 -2.21
N VAL A 125 10.49 -17.96 -2.75
CA VAL A 125 9.87 -18.79 -3.78
C VAL A 125 10.40 -18.39 -5.15
N SER A 126 10.50 -17.09 -5.42
CA SER A 126 11.00 -16.56 -6.68
C SER A 126 11.57 -15.15 -6.52
N THR A 127 12.48 -14.82 -7.42
CA THR A 127 12.97 -13.45 -7.64
C THR A 127 12.91 -13.19 -9.13
N MET A 128 12.33 -12.06 -9.53
CA MET A 128 12.25 -11.62 -10.92
C MET A 128 12.84 -10.22 -11.02
N ASP A 129 13.82 -10.04 -11.89
CA ASP A 129 14.43 -8.75 -12.17
C ASP A 129 14.03 -8.29 -13.58
N PHE A 130 13.59 -7.05 -13.67
CA PHE A 130 13.32 -6.31 -14.89
C PHE A 130 14.24 -5.09 -14.94
N ALA A 131 14.26 -4.35 -16.06
CA ALA A 131 15.22 -3.27 -16.27
C ALA A 131 15.27 -2.23 -15.14
N THR A 132 14.13 -1.86 -14.58
CA THR A 132 13.99 -0.82 -13.54
C THR A 132 13.22 -1.28 -12.30
N THR A 133 12.85 -2.58 -12.25
CA THR A 133 12.04 -3.12 -11.17
C THR A 133 12.50 -4.52 -10.79
N SER A 134 12.33 -4.87 -9.52
CA SER A 134 12.57 -6.22 -8.98
C SER A 134 11.37 -6.68 -8.17
N ALA A 135 11.02 -7.96 -8.28
CA ALA A 135 9.98 -8.59 -7.50
C ALA A 135 10.52 -9.81 -6.74
N ILE A 136 10.22 -9.89 -5.44
CA ILE A 136 10.54 -11.03 -4.58
C ILE A 136 9.22 -11.63 -4.07
N SER A 137 9.04 -12.94 -4.27
CA SER A 137 7.95 -13.70 -3.67
C SER A 137 8.51 -14.62 -2.60
N ALA A 138 7.92 -14.60 -1.41
CA ALA A 138 8.33 -15.44 -0.30
C ALA A 138 7.14 -16.06 0.42
N SER A 139 7.35 -17.21 1.07
CA SER A 139 6.33 -17.89 1.86
C SER A 139 6.86 -18.30 3.23
N LYS A 140 5.95 -18.34 4.20
CA LYS A 140 6.19 -18.84 5.55
C LYS A 140 4.86 -19.31 6.12
N ASP A 141 4.75 -20.61 6.39
CA ASP A 141 3.50 -21.26 6.80
C ASP A 141 2.36 -20.99 5.79
N SER A 142 1.21 -20.48 6.24
CA SER A 142 0.07 -20.08 5.39
C SER A 142 0.24 -18.71 4.72
N ARG A 143 1.31 -17.98 5.03
CA ARG A 143 1.51 -16.60 4.62
C ARG A 143 2.30 -16.52 3.32
N GLN A 144 1.87 -15.60 2.46
CA GLN A 144 2.56 -15.23 1.23
C GLN A 144 2.92 -13.75 1.28
N LEU A 145 4.17 -13.44 0.96
CA LEU A 145 4.69 -12.09 0.87
C LEU A 145 5.16 -11.82 -0.56
N SER A 146 4.67 -10.73 -1.15
CA SER A 146 5.18 -10.18 -2.40
C SER A 146 5.79 -8.82 -2.13
N ILE A 147 7.02 -8.61 -2.62
CA ILE A 147 7.75 -7.36 -2.52
C ILE A 147 8.06 -6.90 -3.93
N THR A 148 7.58 -5.73 -4.32
CA THR A 148 7.93 -5.09 -5.59
C THR A 148 8.75 -3.85 -5.29
N ILE A 149 9.90 -3.70 -5.94
CA ILE A 149 10.83 -2.59 -5.78
C ILE A 149 11.00 -1.96 -7.16
N GLY A 150 10.84 -0.64 -7.30
CA GLY A 150 11.02 0.01 -8.58
C GLY A 150 10.82 1.52 -8.52
N SER A 151 11.31 2.21 -9.54
CA SER A 151 11.08 3.65 -9.73
C SER A 151 9.69 3.89 -10.32
N GLU A 152 9.02 4.96 -9.90
CA GLU A 152 7.88 5.49 -10.67
C GLU A 152 8.41 6.15 -11.95
N ASP A 153 7.75 5.91 -13.09
CA ASP A 153 8.17 6.48 -14.39
C ASP A 153 8.34 8.01 -14.27
N ASN A 154 9.58 8.48 -14.55
CA ASN A 154 10.03 9.88 -14.62
C ASN A 154 10.46 10.60 -13.32
N GLN A 155 10.73 9.90 -12.22
CA GLN A 155 11.48 10.46 -11.08
C GLN A 155 12.68 9.56 -10.76
N GLU A 156 13.89 9.96 -11.18
CA GLU A 156 15.12 9.17 -10.97
C GLU A 156 15.57 9.09 -9.50
N THR A 157 14.93 9.81 -8.58
CA THR A 157 15.51 10.13 -7.27
C THR A 157 15.03 9.24 -6.11
N SER A 158 13.93 8.49 -6.24
CA SER A 158 13.45 7.60 -5.18
C SER A 158 12.79 6.32 -5.71
N LEU A 159 12.92 5.23 -4.95
CA LEU A 159 12.29 3.94 -5.24
C LEU A 159 11.01 3.76 -4.42
N MET A 160 10.00 3.20 -5.05
CA MET A 160 8.83 2.66 -4.37
C MET A 160 9.02 1.18 -4.06
N VAL A 161 8.79 0.84 -2.79
CA VAL A 161 8.68 -0.54 -2.31
C VAL A 161 7.25 -0.81 -1.93
N ILE A 162 6.63 -1.76 -2.63
CA ILE A 162 5.29 -2.25 -2.34
C ILE A 162 5.41 -3.61 -1.67
N LEU A 163 5.01 -3.68 -0.41
CA LEU A 163 4.90 -4.92 0.37
C LEU A 163 3.45 -5.36 0.39
N THR A 164 3.18 -6.59 -0.04
CA THR A 164 1.86 -7.21 0.06
C THR A 164 1.99 -8.52 0.82
N LEU A 165 1.39 -8.59 2.01
CA LEU A 165 1.31 -9.79 2.83
C LEU A 165 -0.12 -10.33 2.79
N ILE A 166 -0.28 -11.63 2.59
CA ILE A 166 -1.58 -12.32 2.62
C ILE A 166 -1.48 -13.51 3.57
N ASP A 167 -2.44 -13.64 4.49
CA ASP A 167 -2.60 -14.85 5.32
C ASP A 167 -3.79 -15.69 4.84
N ASN A 168 -3.48 -16.85 4.26
CA ASN A 168 -4.47 -17.74 3.68
C ASN A 168 -5.25 -18.57 4.72
N ASN A 169 -4.90 -18.53 6.01
CA ASN A 169 -5.68 -19.20 7.04
C ASN A 169 -7.02 -18.52 7.33
N THR A 170 -7.13 -17.26 6.93
CA THR A 170 -8.24 -16.36 7.26
C THR A 170 -9.30 -16.27 6.16
N THR A 171 -8.96 -16.67 4.93
CA THR A 171 -9.89 -16.71 3.79
C THR A 171 -10.84 -17.93 3.81
N ASN A 172 -10.55 -18.96 4.61
CA ASN A 172 -11.38 -20.17 4.73
C ASN A 172 -12.56 -20.06 5.72
N ASN A 173 -12.70 -18.95 6.45
CA ASN A 173 -13.79 -18.74 7.42
C ASN A 173 -14.97 -17.90 6.88
N LEU A 174 -15.04 -17.68 5.55
CA LEU A 174 -16.13 -16.94 4.90
C LEU A 174 -17.00 -17.83 3.98
N GLN A 175 -17.02 -19.15 4.20
CA GLN A 175 -18.01 -20.06 3.58
C GLN A 175 -19.17 -20.38 4.51
#